data_AF-A0AAV0TE48-F1
#
_entry.id   AF-A0AAV0TE48-F1
#
_cell.length_a   1.000
_cell.length_b   1.000
_cell.length_c   1.000
_cell.angle_alpha   90.00
_cell.angle_beta   90.00
_cell.angle_gamma   90.00
#
_symmetry.space_group_name_H-M   'P 1'
#
loop_
_entity.id
_entity.type
_entity.pdbx_description
1 polymer ?
#
loop_
_entity_poly.entity_id
_entity_poly.type
_entity_poly.pdbx_seq_one_letter_code
_entity_poly.pdbx_strand_id
1 'polypeptide(L)'
;MATQLSADDGMETEAKRRLGPHVQRRGDGFTEAESMGMLQLVRSHWREGWDVVAQLHNQQFSKHNRSADSLKKKFSRLYRSNVPLRGAKNYQAIAFAHVVHKEMVEGVAPAPDAAAAAVSSVPDEQTEQSESAFQPPQDHERLQDGGGTEPEKIWTDTPLETPLQQRLAPTAVFAADAHPLPSDDLLTSVLKVILRSQYQRDLDREEERIRRAEERQRRREEAEQRRQEEEQRRDEEREERRRRSEERAEERDENRRRHEQFMQMMMLLVSKKDADEQRNNEC
;
A
#
# COMPACT_ATOMS: atom_id res chain seq x y z
N MET A 1 81.66 -0.37 4.63
CA MET A 1 80.56 -0.40 3.65
C MET A 1 79.83 -1.71 3.81
N ALA A 2 78.65 -1.67 4.43
CA ALA A 2 77.70 -2.78 4.49
C ALA A 2 76.31 -2.16 4.69
N THR A 3 75.42 -2.48 3.78
CA THR A 3 74.02 -2.09 3.68
C THR A 3 73.18 -2.84 4.73
N GLN A 4 72.39 -2.11 5.51
CA GLN A 4 71.26 -2.66 6.26
C GLN A 4 70.03 -1.79 6.00
N LEU A 5 69.10 -2.36 5.24
CA LEU A 5 67.73 -1.89 5.05
C LEU A 5 66.85 -2.69 6.02
N SER A 6 66.09 -2.01 6.87
CA SER A 6 64.86 -2.47 7.53
C SER A 6 64.17 -1.22 8.07
N ALA A 7 63.09 -0.74 7.45
CA ALA A 7 61.72 -1.25 7.55
C ALA A 7 61.08 -0.82 8.88
N ASP A 8 60.34 0.29 8.86
CA ASP A 8 59.00 0.42 9.46
C ASP A 8 58.41 1.79 9.10
N ASP A 9 57.83 1.90 7.90
CA ASP A 9 57.00 3.05 7.53
C ASP A 9 55.97 2.56 6.49
N GLY A 10 54.70 2.48 6.90
CA GLY A 10 53.60 2.10 6.00
C GLY A 10 52.65 1.02 6.53
N MET A 11 52.03 1.24 7.70
CA MET A 11 50.92 0.41 8.19
C MET A 11 49.68 1.21 8.60
N GLU A 12 49.41 2.34 7.95
CA GLU A 12 48.12 3.05 8.09
C GLU A 12 47.68 3.66 6.77
N THR A 13 47.04 2.88 5.89
CA THR A 13 46.04 3.38 4.90
C THR A 13 45.35 2.28 4.07
N GLU A 14 45.39 0.99 4.48
CA GLU A 14 44.77 -0.10 3.68
C GLU A 14 43.55 -0.80 4.31
N ALA A 15 42.91 -0.20 5.32
CA ALA A 15 41.60 -0.65 5.80
C ALA A 15 40.42 -0.11 4.94
N LYS A 16 40.69 0.34 3.71
CA LYS A 16 39.69 0.96 2.82
C LYS A 16 39.61 0.30 1.45
N ARG A 17 39.82 -1.02 1.36
CA ARG A 17 39.64 -1.78 0.10
C ARG A 17 39.13 -3.21 0.30
N ARG A 18 38.17 -3.46 1.20
CA ARG A 18 37.44 -4.77 1.24
C ARG A 18 35.96 -4.65 1.65
N LEU A 19 35.27 -3.59 1.28
CA LEU A 19 33.81 -3.59 1.21
C LEU A 19 33.43 -3.84 -0.25
N GLY A 20 33.21 -5.11 -0.61
CA GLY A 20 32.43 -5.40 -1.81
C GLY A 20 31.10 -4.66 -1.73
N PRO A 21 30.41 -4.39 -2.87
CA PRO A 21 29.08 -3.81 -2.84
C PRO A 21 28.27 -4.63 -1.85
N HIS A 22 27.77 -4.01 -0.79
CA HIS A 22 26.83 -4.67 0.10
C HIS A 22 25.59 -4.95 -0.75
N VAL A 23 25.57 -6.13 -1.39
CA VAL A 23 24.51 -6.56 -2.28
C VAL A 23 23.30 -6.74 -1.39
N GLN A 24 22.51 -5.68 -1.34
CA GLN A 24 21.22 -5.62 -0.68
C GLN A 24 20.39 -6.79 -1.24
N ARG A 25 20.31 -7.87 -0.46
CA ARG A 25 19.56 -9.06 -0.88
C ARG A 25 18.12 -8.62 -1.14
N ARG A 26 17.61 -8.92 -2.34
CA ARG A 26 16.18 -8.78 -2.66
C ARG A 26 15.37 -9.42 -1.54
N GLY A 27 14.71 -8.61 -0.72
CA GLY A 27 13.90 -9.08 0.40
C GLY A 27 14.25 -8.50 1.76
N ASP A 28 15.36 -7.75 1.90
CA ASP A 28 15.65 -7.05 3.16
C ASP A 28 14.78 -5.80 3.30
N GLY A 29 13.57 -6.03 3.80
CA GLY A 29 12.56 -5.01 4.04
C GLY A 29 13.02 -3.99 5.08
N PHE A 30 12.22 -2.93 5.23
CA PHE A 30 12.46 -1.98 6.31
C PHE A 30 12.07 -2.62 7.64
N THR A 31 13.02 -2.68 8.58
CA THR A 31 12.70 -3.03 9.96
C THR A 31 11.87 -1.92 10.60
N GLU A 32 11.18 -2.21 11.71
CA GLU A 32 10.39 -1.21 12.42
C GLU A 32 11.29 -0.11 13.01
N ALA A 33 12.45 -0.48 13.59
CA ALA A 33 13.44 0.47 14.09
C ALA A 33 14.01 1.37 12.98
N GLU A 34 14.33 0.80 11.82
CA GLU A 34 14.78 1.55 10.64
C GLU A 34 13.66 2.50 10.14
N SER A 35 12.41 2.03 10.12
CA SER A 35 11.26 2.85 9.72
C SER A 35 11.06 4.03 10.69
N MET A 36 11.18 3.80 12.00
CA MET A 36 11.06 4.84 13.02
C MET A 36 12.21 5.85 12.95
N GLY A 37 13.46 5.38 12.81
CA GLY A 37 14.62 6.26 12.65
C GLY A 37 14.52 7.12 11.40
N MET A 38 14.12 6.51 10.27
CA MET A 38 13.85 7.25 9.03
C MET A 38 12.78 8.34 9.22
N LEU A 39 11.69 8.06 9.93
CA LEU A 39 10.63 9.05 10.17
C LEU A 39 11.11 10.22 11.04
N GLN A 40 11.98 9.98 12.03
CA GLN A 40 12.57 11.04 12.83
C GLN A 40 13.45 11.97 11.98
N LEU A 41 14.29 11.39 11.12
CA LEU A 41 15.12 12.16 10.18
C LEU A 41 14.28 12.96 9.19
N VAL A 42 13.20 12.38 8.66
CA VAL A 42 12.27 13.11 7.79
C VAL A 42 11.65 14.28 8.55
N ARG A 43 11.21 14.08 9.79
CA ARG A 43 10.61 15.15 10.59
C ARG A 43 11.54 16.35 10.76
N SER A 44 12.84 16.13 11.01
CA SER A 44 13.80 17.22 11.22
C SER A 44 14.40 17.80 9.93
N HIS A 45 14.61 16.99 8.89
CA HIS A 45 15.40 17.38 7.70
C HIS A 45 14.62 17.34 6.37
N TRP A 46 13.29 17.18 6.37
CA TRP A 46 12.53 17.12 5.10
C TRP A 46 12.66 18.38 4.23
N ARG A 47 12.90 19.55 4.85
CA ARG A 47 13.10 20.83 4.15
C ARG A 47 14.45 20.91 3.44
N GLU A 48 15.45 20.23 3.97
CA GLU A 48 16.81 20.18 3.42
C GLU A 48 16.90 19.27 2.19
N GLY A 49 15.95 18.34 2.07
CA GLY A 49 15.79 17.46 0.91
C GLY A 49 16.03 15.99 1.25
N TRP A 50 15.52 15.12 0.37
CA TRP A 50 15.59 13.67 0.57
C TRP A 50 17.01 13.09 0.50
N ASP A 51 17.93 13.77 -0.18
CA ASP A 51 19.33 13.33 -0.28
C ASP A 51 20.06 13.47 1.07
N VAL A 52 19.81 14.57 1.81
CA VAL A 52 20.35 14.77 3.16
C VAL A 52 19.79 13.72 4.12
N VAL A 53 18.48 13.48 4.06
CA VAL A 53 17.82 12.43 4.85
C VAL A 53 18.44 11.06 4.55
N ALA A 54 18.71 10.73 3.29
CA ALA A 54 19.34 9.47 2.91
C ALA A 54 20.77 9.35 3.41
N GLN A 55 21.54 10.45 3.34
CA GLN A 55 22.91 10.50 3.85
C GLN A 55 22.94 10.24 5.37
N LEU A 56 22.11 10.95 6.14
CA LEU A 56 22.00 10.78 7.59
C LEU A 56 21.48 9.38 7.96
N HIS A 57 20.51 8.86 7.21
CA HIS A 57 20.00 7.51 7.41
C HIS A 57 21.09 6.46 7.23
N ASN A 58 21.89 6.56 6.16
CA ASN A 58 22.96 5.58 5.90
C ASN A 58 24.12 5.69 6.90
N GLN A 59 24.30 6.86 7.55
CA GLN A 59 25.22 6.99 8.69
C GLN A 59 24.70 6.26 9.93
N GLN A 60 23.40 6.38 10.23
CA GLN A 60 22.78 5.70 11.38
C GLN A 60 22.62 4.19 11.16
N PHE A 61 22.25 3.78 9.94
CA PHE A 61 21.97 2.41 9.54
C PHE A 61 22.97 1.94 8.49
N SER A 62 24.25 1.87 8.86
CA SER A 62 25.35 1.47 7.96
C SER A 62 25.19 0.09 7.33
N LYS A 63 24.37 -0.78 7.95
CA LYS A 63 24.02 -2.11 7.43
C LYS A 63 23.05 -2.05 6.25
N HIS A 64 22.22 -1.01 6.15
CA HIS A 64 21.18 -0.89 5.13
C HIS A 64 21.40 0.38 4.31
N ASN A 65 22.13 0.26 3.21
CA ASN A 65 22.27 1.38 2.27
C ASN A 65 20.93 1.59 1.54
N ARG A 66 20.27 2.72 1.84
CA ARG A 66 18.99 3.10 1.21
C ARG A 66 19.20 4.36 0.37
N SER A 67 18.56 4.40 -0.79
CA SER A 67 18.53 5.59 -1.64
C SER A 67 17.42 6.55 -1.19
N ALA A 68 17.55 7.84 -1.51
CA ALA A 68 16.52 8.86 -1.28
C ALA A 68 15.14 8.42 -1.80
N ASP A 69 15.08 7.87 -3.02
CA ASP A 69 13.84 7.35 -3.60
C ASP A 69 13.24 6.19 -2.80
N SER A 70 14.08 5.30 -2.26
CA SER A 70 13.60 4.16 -1.47
C SER A 70 12.98 4.60 -0.14
N LEU A 71 13.59 5.59 0.52
CA LEU A 71 13.07 6.19 1.76
C LEU A 71 11.78 6.95 1.48
N LYS A 72 11.75 7.77 0.43
CA LYS A 72 10.55 8.49 -0.01
C LYS A 72 9.40 7.53 -0.34
N LYS A 73 9.68 6.42 -1.04
CA LYS A 73 8.68 5.38 -1.34
C LYS A 73 8.18 4.70 -0.06
N LYS A 74 9.07 4.38 0.88
CA LYS A 74 8.69 3.76 2.17
C LYS A 74 7.84 4.72 3.00
N PHE A 75 8.26 5.97 3.15
CA PHE A 75 7.48 7.02 3.80
C PHE A 75 6.09 7.15 3.16
N SER A 76 6.07 7.22 1.82
CA SER A 76 4.83 7.33 1.05
C SER A 76 3.86 6.17 1.30
N ARG A 77 4.41 4.96 1.44
CA ARG A 77 3.62 3.78 1.75
C ARG A 77 3.09 3.79 3.19
N LEU A 78 3.87 4.30 4.14
CA LEU A 78 3.46 4.38 5.55
C LEU A 78 2.32 5.38 5.76
N TYR A 79 2.46 6.63 5.28
CA TYR A 79 1.41 7.64 5.51
C TYR A 79 0.13 7.37 4.68
N ARG A 80 0.22 6.64 3.56
CA ARG A 80 -0.97 6.21 2.80
C ARG A 80 -1.61 4.94 3.35
N SER A 81 -0.92 4.21 4.21
CA SER A 81 -1.49 3.01 4.82
C SER A 81 -2.51 3.39 5.89
N ASN A 82 -3.62 2.65 5.92
CA ASN A 82 -4.64 2.81 6.96
C ASN A 82 -4.02 2.48 8.31
N VAL A 83 -4.24 3.35 9.30
CA VAL A 83 -3.81 3.12 10.68
C VAL A 83 -4.52 1.86 11.19
N PRO A 84 -3.79 0.75 11.41
CA PRO A 84 -4.42 -0.47 11.90
C PRO A 84 -4.88 -0.27 13.36
N LEU A 85 -5.78 -1.14 13.83
CA LEU A 85 -6.13 -1.19 15.25
C LEU A 85 -4.86 -1.45 16.10
N ARG A 86 -4.80 -0.82 17.29
CA ARG A 86 -3.65 -0.83 18.21
C ARG A 86 -3.21 -2.29 18.47
N GLY A 87 -1.96 -2.63 18.13
CA GLY A 87 -1.40 -3.99 18.29
C GLY A 87 -0.94 -4.68 17.00
N ALA A 88 -1.22 -4.10 15.82
CA ALA A 88 -0.67 -4.61 14.57
C ALA A 88 0.82 -4.27 14.38
N LYS A 89 1.55 -5.11 13.64
CA LYS A 89 2.95 -4.87 13.27
C LYS A 89 3.09 -3.52 12.53
N ASN A 90 4.02 -2.66 12.96
CA ASN A 90 4.25 -1.30 12.43
C ASN A 90 3.20 -0.24 12.81
N TYR A 91 2.30 -0.49 13.77
CA TYR A 91 1.32 0.51 14.21
C TYR A 91 1.98 1.86 14.56
N GLN A 92 3.07 1.82 15.32
CA GLN A 92 3.78 3.03 15.75
C GLN A 92 4.36 3.80 14.56
N ALA A 93 5.00 3.11 13.61
CA ALA A 93 5.57 3.73 12.42
C ALA A 93 4.49 4.35 11.51
N ILE A 94 3.33 3.71 11.36
CA ILE A 94 2.23 4.23 10.56
C ILE A 94 1.64 5.48 11.22
N ALA A 95 1.31 5.41 12.52
CA ALA A 95 0.77 6.55 13.26
C ALA A 95 1.73 7.75 13.24
N PHE A 96 3.03 7.51 13.43
CA PHE A 96 4.04 8.56 13.41
C PHE A 96 4.23 9.14 12.00
N ALA A 97 4.13 8.33 10.93
CA ALA A 97 4.20 8.82 9.56
C ALA A 97 3.05 9.78 9.21
N HIS A 98 1.84 9.55 9.73
CA HIS A 98 0.71 10.48 9.57
C HIS A 98 0.99 11.82 10.26
N VAL A 99 1.56 11.80 11.46
CA VAL A 99 1.95 13.02 12.19
C VAL A 99 2.99 13.80 11.41
N VAL A 100 4.07 13.13 10.97
CA VAL A 100 5.15 13.77 10.19
C VAL A 100 4.61 14.33 8.87
N HIS A 101 3.77 13.60 8.15
CA HIS A 101 3.17 14.09 6.91
C HIS A 101 2.28 15.33 7.16
N LYS A 102 1.49 15.32 8.24
CA LYS A 102 0.69 16.48 8.64
C LYS A 102 1.57 17.70 8.91
N GLU A 103 2.65 17.54 9.68
CA GLU A 103 3.62 18.62 9.94
C GLU A 103 4.30 19.14 8.66
N MET A 104 4.65 18.24 7.73
CA MET A 104 5.23 18.61 6.44
C MET A 104 4.27 19.46 5.59
N VAL A 105 2.98 19.12 5.58
CA VAL A 105 1.95 19.84 4.82
C VAL A 105 1.57 21.16 5.49
N GLU A 106 1.40 21.15 6.81
CA GLU A 106 1.02 22.35 7.58
C GLU A 106 2.20 23.32 7.75
N GLY A 107 3.44 22.87 7.52
CA GLY A 107 4.63 23.70 7.54
C GLY A 107 5.04 24.17 8.95
N VAL A 108 4.35 23.69 9.99
CA VAL A 108 4.65 24.04 11.39
C VAL A 108 5.84 23.21 11.85
N ALA A 109 7.03 23.80 11.85
CA ALA A 109 8.13 23.28 12.65
C ALA A 109 7.77 23.54 14.12
N PRO A 110 7.89 22.55 15.04
CA PRO A 110 7.89 22.87 16.46
C PRO A 110 9.10 23.77 16.72
N ALA A 111 8.83 25.05 17.01
CA ALA A 111 9.86 25.98 17.42
C ALA A 111 10.60 25.39 18.64
N PRO A 112 11.94 25.29 18.63
CA PRO A 112 12.70 24.74 19.74
C PRO A 112 12.63 25.59 21.03
N ASP A 113 11.97 26.75 21.01
CA ASP A 113 11.86 27.66 22.18
C ASP A 113 10.61 27.46 23.06
N ALA A 114 9.65 26.62 22.67
CA ALA A 114 8.44 26.42 23.49
C ALA A 114 8.61 25.39 24.62
N ALA A 115 9.71 24.63 24.64
CA ALA A 115 10.00 23.64 25.69
C ALA A 115 10.53 24.25 27.00
N ALA A 116 10.89 25.55 27.01
CA ALA A 116 11.39 26.25 28.21
C ALA A 116 10.34 27.15 28.89
N ALA A 117 9.20 27.43 28.24
CA ALA A 117 8.24 28.44 28.72
C ALA A 117 6.87 27.89 29.18
N ALA A 118 6.62 26.58 29.12
CA ALA A 118 5.38 25.98 29.60
C ALA A 118 5.52 25.22 30.94
N VAL A 119 6.62 25.43 31.66
CA VAL A 119 6.69 25.18 33.11
C VAL A 119 6.02 26.37 33.80
N SER A 120 4.69 26.38 33.86
CA SER A 120 3.87 27.10 34.84
C SER A 120 2.46 27.33 34.28
N SER A 121 1.60 26.32 34.34
CA SER A 121 0.15 26.46 34.56
C SER A 121 -0.49 25.07 34.74
N VAL A 122 -0.54 24.64 36.00
CA VAL A 122 -1.44 23.61 36.59
C VAL A 122 -2.49 24.42 37.38
N PRO A 123 -3.76 24.02 37.67
CA PRO A 123 -4.42 22.70 37.79
C PRO A 123 -5.70 22.61 36.91
N ASP A 124 -6.56 21.60 36.84
CA ASP A 124 -7.27 20.71 37.78
C ASP A 124 -8.02 19.72 36.83
N GLU A 125 -8.25 18.43 37.05
CA GLU A 125 -9.12 17.85 38.07
C GLU A 125 -9.02 16.30 37.92
N GLN A 126 -9.17 15.64 39.06
CA GLN A 126 -9.30 14.20 39.31
C GLN A 126 -10.40 13.57 38.42
N THR A 127 -10.48 12.28 38.15
CA THR A 127 -10.98 11.27 39.11
C THR A 127 -10.97 9.89 38.43
N GLU A 128 -10.14 9.00 38.98
CA GLU A 128 -10.37 7.58 39.36
C GLU A 128 -10.95 6.50 38.40
N GLN A 129 -10.42 5.28 38.65
CA GLN A 129 -11.09 3.97 38.62
C GLN A 129 -11.42 3.36 37.23
N SER A 130 -11.02 2.14 36.87
CA SER A 130 -10.89 0.93 37.69
C SER A 130 -9.88 -0.05 37.09
N GLU A 131 -8.98 -0.54 37.94
CA GLU A 131 -8.46 -1.90 37.85
C GLU A 131 -9.59 -2.89 38.17
N SER A 132 -9.79 -3.90 37.32
CA SER A 132 -10.37 -5.17 37.77
C SER A 132 -9.65 -6.30 37.06
N ALA A 133 -9.04 -7.14 37.88
CA ALA A 133 -8.22 -8.27 37.53
C ALA A 133 -9.04 -9.57 37.51
N PHE A 134 -8.46 -10.61 36.88
CA PHE A 134 -8.86 -12.04 36.94
C PHE A 134 -10.18 -12.42 36.23
N GLN A 135 -10.32 -13.52 35.48
CA GLN A 135 -9.49 -14.59 34.91
C GLN A 135 -10.38 -15.31 33.84
N PRO A 136 -9.85 -16.20 32.97
CA PRO A 136 -10.59 -16.84 31.87
C PRO A 136 -11.40 -18.06 32.33
N PRO A 137 -12.35 -18.58 31.51
CA PRO A 137 -12.06 -19.87 30.85
C PRO A 137 -12.69 -20.09 29.46
N GLN A 138 -11.98 -20.93 28.69
CA GLN A 138 -12.41 -22.00 27.77
C GLN A 138 -13.60 -21.87 26.81
N ASP A 139 -13.27 -22.24 25.55
CA ASP A 139 -13.98 -23.12 24.62
C ASP A 139 -15.51 -23.07 24.55
N HIS A 140 -16.04 -22.61 23.41
CA HIS A 140 -17.06 -23.36 22.68
C HIS A 140 -17.24 -22.86 21.24
N GLU A 141 -17.05 -23.78 20.31
CA GLU A 141 -17.59 -23.74 18.96
C GLU A 141 -19.11 -23.54 19.02
N ARG A 142 -19.66 -22.55 18.32
CA ARG A 142 -21.05 -22.64 17.84
C ARG A 142 -21.33 -21.76 16.63
N LEU A 143 -21.37 -22.46 15.51
CA LEU A 143 -22.21 -22.24 14.34
C LEU A 143 -23.62 -21.70 14.71
N GLN A 144 -24.01 -20.54 14.18
CA GLN A 144 -25.38 -20.03 13.94
C GLN A 144 -25.24 -18.52 13.69
N ASP A 145 -26.03 -17.81 12.90
CA ASP A 145 -27.04 -18.05 11.87
C ASP A 145 -27.53 -16.63 11.49
N GLY A 146 -28.14 -16.46 10.32
CA GLY A 146 -28.93 -15.27 9.99
C GLY A 146 -28.10 -14.01 9.67
N GLY A 147 -28.31 -13.34 8.55
CA GLY A 147 -29.62 -12.92 8.07
C GLY A 147 -29.92 -11.54 8.65
N GLY A 148 -29.80 -10.49 7.85
CA GLY A 148 -30.19 -9.15 8.27
C GLY A 148 -29.54 -8.03 7.49
N THR A 149 -30.24 -7.60 6.43
CA THR A 149 -30.53 -6.19 6.10
C THR A 149 -29.35 -5.19 6.00
N GLU A 150 -29.11 -4.73 4.77
CA GLU A 150 -29.35 -3.34 4.32
C GLU A 150 -28.94 -2.20 5.29
N PRO A 151 -28.22 -1.16 4.81
CA PRO A 151 -28.87 -0.24 3.87
C PRO A 151 -27.98 0.30 2.74
N GLU A 152 -28.61 0.36 1.57
CA GLU A 152 -28.25 1.23 0.46
C GLU A 152 -28.09 2.68 0.95
N LYS A 153 -26.85 3.18 0.91
CA LYS A 153 -26.57 4.59 1.16
C LYS A 153 -26.82 5.37 -0.13
N ILE A 154 -28.09 5.72 -0.31
CA ILE A 154 -28.61 6.75 -1.21
C ILE A 154 -27.84 8.05 -0.93
N TRP A 155 -27.00 8.48 -1.88
CA TRP A 155 -26.47 9.84 -1.92
C TRP A 155 -27.44 10.68 -2.74
N THR A 156 -28.45 11.24 -2.08
CA THR A 156 -29.29 12.28 -2.67
C THR A 156 -28.49 13.56 -2.83
N ASP A 157 -28.61 14.13 -4.02
CA ASP A 157 -28.17 15.46 -4.44
C ASP A 157 -28.43 16.54 -3.39
N THR A 158 -27.40 17.33 -3.10
CA THR A 158 -27.52 18.59 -2.37
C THR A 158 -27.41 19.75 -3.37
N PRO A 159 -28.50 20.45 -3.72
CA PRO A 159 -28.39 21.69 -4.47
C PRO A 159 -27.90 22.81 -3.53
N LEU A 160 -26.75 23.40 -3.85
CA LEU A 160 -26.21 24.54 -3.11
C LEU A 160 -27.01 25.80 -3.48
N GLU A 161 -27.80 26.23 -2.52
CA GLU A 161 -28.61 27.44 -2.52
C GLU A 161 -27.70 28.69 -2.49
N THR A 162 -27.75 29.50 -3.55
CA THR A 162 -27.11 30.82 -3.62
C THR A 162 -27.92 31.85 -2.81
N PRO A 163 -27.33 32.56 -1.83
CA PRO A 163 -28.00 33.71 -1.23
C PRO A 163 -27.93 34.93 -2.16
N LEU A 164 -29.12 35.36 -2.60
CA LEU A 164 -29.38 36.66 -3.23
C LEU A 164 -29.04 37.78 -2.25
N GLN A 165 -27.95 38.50 -2.50
CA GLN A 165 -27.65 39.76 -1.82
C GLN A 165 -28.38 40.90 -2.52
N GLN A 166 -29.56 41.25 -1.99
CA GLN A 166 -30.31 42.46 -2.31
C GLN A 166 -29.44 43.70 -2.10
N ARG A 167 -29.03 44.34 -3.20
CA ARG A 167 -28.54 45.72 -3.19
C ARG A 167 -29.66 46.62 -3.72
N LEU A 168 -30.21 47.42 -2.82
CA LEU A 168 -31.14 48.51 -3.13
C LEU A 168 -30.44 49.54 -4.02
N ALA A 169 -31.00 49.77 -5.20
CA ALA A 169 -30.67 50.91 -6.05
C ALA A 169 -31.43 52.16 -5.57
N PRO A 170 -30.84 53.36 -5.62
CA PRO A 170 -31.57 54.60 -5.43
C PRO A 170 -32.33 54.97 -6.71
N THR A 171 -33.61 55.26 -6.52
CA THR A 171 -34.56 55.76 -7.51
C THR A 171 -34.13 57.15 -8.00
N ALA A 172 -33.62 57.24 -9.24
CA ALA A 172 -33.50 58.50 -9.95
C ALA A 172 -34.66 58.62 -10.94
N VAL A 173 -35.54 59.58 -10.67
CA VAL A 173 -36.66 59.96 -11.52
C VAL A 173 -36.09 60.68 -12.74
N PHE A 174 -36.26 60.13 -13.94
CA PHE A 174 -36.06 60.86 -15.19
C PHE A 174 -37.34 60.82 -16.03
N ALA A 175 -37.67 62.01 -16.51
CA ALA A 175 -38.88 62.37 -17.22
C ALA A 175 -39.05 61.57 -18.52
N ALA A 176 -40.30 61.27 -18.81
CA ALA A 176 -40.76 60.73 -20.06
C ALA A 176 -40.52 61.75 -21.18
N ASP A 177 -39.66 61.41 -22.12
CA ASP A 177 -39.71 61.97 -23.47
C ASP A 177 -39.69 60.83 -24.48
N ALA A 178 -40.77 60.78 -25.26
CA ALA A 178 -41.11 59.70 -26.15
C ALA A 178 -40.29 59.79 -27.45
N HIS A 179 -39.20 59.01 -27.51
CA HIS A 179 -38.59 58.62 -28.77
C HIS A 179 -38.67 57.09 -28.90
N PRO A 180 -39.27 56.52 -29.96
CA PRO A 180 -39.20 55.09 -30.23
C PRO A 180 -37.77 54.77 -30.69
N LEU A 181 -36.88 54.52 -29.73
CA LEU A 181 -35.46 54.29 -29.98
C LEU A 181 -35.19 52.83 -30.37
N PRO A 182 -34.31 52.58 -31.36
CA PRO A 182 -33.91 51.25 -31.86
C PRO A 182 -33.08 50.40 -30.87
N SER A 183 -33.20 50.67 -29.57
CA SER A 183 -32.43 50.08 -28.47
C SER A 183 -32.90 48.68 -28.05
N ASP A 184 -34.15 48.31 -28.33
CA ASP A 184 -34.69 46.98 -27.99
C ASP A 184 -34.10 45.87 -28.87
N ASP A 185 -33.80 46.15 -30.14
CA ASP A 185 -33.18 45.17 -31.04
C ASP A 185 -31.74 44.84 -30.61
N LEU A 186 -31.01 45.84 -30.11
CA LEU A 186 -29.66 45.65 -29.59
C LEU A 186 -29.69 44.82 -28.29
N LEU A 187 -30.58 45.14 -27.36
CA LEU A 187 -30.73 44.40 -26.11
C LEU A 187 -31.13 42.94 -26.38
N THR A 188 -32.07 42.74 -27.30
CA THR A 188 -32.53 41.40 -27.71
C THR A 188 -31.41 40.61 -28.39
N SER A 189 -30.60 41.26 -29.22
CA SER A 189 -29.42 40.65 -29.85
C SER A 189 -28.37 40.21 -28.82
N VAL A 190 -28.02 41.10 -27.87
CA VAL A 190 -27.07 40.79 -26.80
C VAL A 190 -27.59 39.64 -25.92
N LEU A 191 -28.87 39.63 -25.58
CA LEU A 191 -29.48 38.55 -24.81
C LEU A 191 -29.40 37.20 -25.54
N LYS A 192 -29.67 37.17 -26.86
CA LYS A 192 -29.52 35.95 -27.69
C LYS A 192 -28.07 35.45 -27.72
N VAL A 193 -27.09 36.36 -27.82
CA VAL A 193 -25.67 35.99 -27.78
C VAL A 193 -25.28 35.41 -26.42
N ILE A 194 -25.75 36.00 -25.32
CA ILE A 194 -25.48 35.51 -23.97
C ILE A 194 -26.11 34.13 -23.76
N LEU A 195 -27.38 33.93 -24.13
CA LEU A 195 -28.06 32.63 -24.04
C LEU A 195 -27.37 31.56 -24.89
N ARG A 196 -26.97 31.90 -26.13
CA ARG A 196 -26.22 30.97 -26.99
C ARG A 196 -24.85 30.63 -26.41
N SER A 197 -24.16 31.60 -25.82
CA SER A 197 -22.87 31.40 -25.13
C SER A 197 -23.01 30.56 -23.86
N GLN A 198 -24.12 30.72 -23.13
CA GLN A 198 -24.42 29.90 -21.96
C GLN A 198 -24.69 28.45 -22.38
N TYR A 199 -25.58 28.26 -23.35
CA TYR A 199 -25.90 26.94 -23.90
C TYR A 199 -24.66 26.22 -24.43
N GLN A 200 -23.77 26.93 -25.12
CA GLN A 200 -22.51 26.33 -25.60
C GLN A 200 -21.63 25.85 -24.44
N ARG A 201 -21.45 26.67 -23.40
CA ARG A 201 -20.66 26.27 -22.22
C ARG A 201 -21.30 25.10 -21.48
N ASP A 202 -22.62 25.04 -21.44
CA ASP A 202 -23.34 23.93 -20.81
C ASP A 202 -23.20 22.63 -21.61
N LEU A 203 -23.24 22.71 -22.95
CA LEU A 203 -22.91 21.60 -23.83
C LEU A 203 -21.47 21.11 -23.62
N ASP A 204 -20.49 22.02 -23.60
CA ASP A 204 -19.09 21.67 -23.41
C ASP A 204 -18.87 20.99 -22.03
N ARG A 205 -19.54 21.47 -20.98
CA ARG A 205 -19.51 20.82 -19.65
C ARG A 205 -20.15 19.45 -19.65
N GLU A 206 -21.23 19.26 -20.40
CA GLU A 206 -21.91 17.97 -20.53
C GLU A 206 -21.03 16.96 -21.27
N GLU A 207 -20.45 17.36 -22.39
CA GLU A 207 -19.52 16.54 -23.16
C GLU A 207 -18.30 16.14 -22.33
N GLU A 208 -17.76 17.06 -21.52
CA GLU A 208 -16.65 16.76 -20.63
C GLU A 208 -17.05 15.81 -19.49
N ARG A 209 -18.29 15.89 -18.99
CA ARG A 209 -18.83 14.93 -18.01
C ARG A 209 -18.96 13.54 -18.63
N ILE A 210 -19.49 13.45 -19.84
CA ILE A 210 -19.61 12.19 -20.59
C ILE A 210 -18.23 11.58 -20.82
N ARG A 211 -17.27 12.35 -21.32
CA ARG A 211 -15.90 11.88 -21.57
C ARG A 211 -15.23 11.34 -20.30
N ARG A 212 -15.39 12.02 -19.16
CA ARG A 212 -14.89 11.53 -17.87
C ARG A 212 -15.63 10.29 -17.37
N ALA A 213 -16.91 10.14 -17.68
CA ALA A 213 -17.69 8.94 -17.33
C ALA A 213 -17.25 7.74 -18.17
N GLU A 214 -17.11 7.92 -19.49
CA GLU A 214 -16.61 6.90 -20.41
C GLU A 214 -15.18 6.47 -20.06
N GLU A 215 -14.29 7.41 -19.73
CA GLU A 215 -12.93 7.07 -19.30
C GLU A 215 -12.94 6.26 -17.99
N ARG A 216 -13.80 6.63 -17.03
CA ARG A 216 -13.98 5.86 -15.79
C ARG A 216 -14.54 4.46 -16.09
N GLN A 217 -15.48 4.35 -17.01
CA GLN A 217 -16.05 3.07 -17.44
C GLN A 217 -14.99 2.18 -18.10
N ARG A 218 -14.22 2.73 -19.04
CA ARG A 218 -13.12 2.00 -19.70
C ARG A 218 -12.09 1.48 -18.69
N ARG A 219 -11.73 2.27 -17.68
CA ARG A 219 -10.83 1.83 -16.61
C ARG A 219 -11.44 0.72 -15.75
N ARG A 220 -12.75 0.72 -15.53
CA ARG A 220 -13.45 -0.35 -14.81
C ARG A 220 -13.43 -1.65 -15.62
N GLU A 221 -13.79 -1.58 -16.89
CA GLU A 221 -13.80 -2.72 -17.82
C GLU A 221 -12.39 -3.32 -17.97
N GLU A 222 -11.36 -2.49 -18.14
CA GLU A 222 -9.96 -2.97 -18.20
C GLU A 222 -9.52 -3.64 -16.89
N ALA A 223 -9.89 -3.05 -15.74
CA ALA A 223 -9.58 -3.65 -14.44
C ALA A 223 -10.35 -4.95 -14.18
N GLU A 224 -11.53 -5.10 -14.77
CA GLU A 224 -12.32 -6.33 -14.71
C GLU A 224 -11.73 -7.41 -15.63
N GLN A 225 -11.34 -7.06 -16.85
CA GLN A 225 -10.63 -7.96 -17.76
C GLN A 225 -9.33 -8.49 -17.13
N ARG A 226 -8.54 -7.62 -16.50
CA ARG A 226 -7.32 -8.05 -15.78
C ARG A 226 -7.61 -9.03 -14.65
N ARG A 227 -8.73 -8.85 -13.94
CA ARG A 227 -9.15 -9.80 -12.89
C ARG A 227 -9.57 -11.13 -13.48
N GLN A 228 -10.33 -11.13 -14.57
CA GLN A 228 -10.73 -12.35 -15.27
C GLN A 228 -9.52 -13.11 -15.82
N GLU A 229 -8.54 -12.42 -16.43
CA GLU A 229 -7.31 -13.07 -16.91
C GLU A 229 -6.48 -13.65 -15.76
N GLU A 230 -6.36 -12.93 -14.64
CA GLU A 230 -5.66 -13.44 -13.46
C GLU A 230 -6.38 -14.67 -12.85
N GLU A 231 -7.71 -14.65 -12.82
CA GLU A 231 -8.52 -15.78 -12.35
C GLU A 231 -8.35 -17.00 -13.26
N GLN A 232 -8.40 -16.82 -14.59
CA GLN A 232 -8.12 -17.88 -15.55
C GLN A 232 -6.73 -18.47 -15.36
N ARG A 233 -5.69 -17.63 -15.19
CA ARG A 233 -4.33 -18.11 -14.91
C ARG A 233 -4.26 -18.94 -13.62
N ARG A 234 -4.99 -18.53 -12.58
CA ARG A 234 -5.03 -19.27 -11.31
C ARG A 234 -5.74 -20.61 -11.47
N ASP A 235 -6.80 -20.66 -12.27
CA ASP A 235 -7.52 -21.91 -12.54
C ASP A 235 -6.71 -22.86 -13.42
N GLU A 236 -6.02 -22.35 -14.44
CA GLU A 236 -5.04 -23.13 -15.22
C GLU A 236 -3.93 -23.69 -14.33
N GLU A 237 -3.38 -22.89 -13.40
CA GLU A 237 -2.36 -23.37 -12.45
C GLU A 237 -2.93 -24.47 -11.53
N ARG A 238 -4.17 -24.32 -11.07
CA ARG A 238 -4.84 -25.35 -10.24
C ARG A 238 -5.04 -26.64 -11.03
N GLU A 239 -5.46 -26.54 -12.29
CA GLU A 239 -5.65 -27.70 -13.15
C GLU A 239 -4.32 -28.39 -13.47
N GLU A 240 -3.27 -27.62 -13.77
CA GLU A 240 -1.94 -28.17 -14.00
C GLU A 240 -1.41 -28.89 -12.75
N ARG A 241 -1.63 -28.32 -11.55
CA ARG A 241 -1.30 -28.99 -10.29
C ARG A 241 -2.07 -30.29 -10.10
N ARG A 242 -3.35 -30.34 -10.49
CA ARG A 242 -4.15 -31.58 -10.46
C ARG A 242 -3.57 -32.62 -11.39
N ARG A 243 -3.29 -32.27 -12.65
CA ARG A 243 -2.67 -33.17 -13.64
C ARG A 243 -1.33 -33.73 -13.16
N ARG A 244 -0.43 -32.89 -12.65
CA ARG A 244 0.85 -33.33 -12.07
C ARG A 244 0.67 -34.21 -10.83
N SER A 245 -0.40 -34.00 -10.06
CA SER A 245 -0.69 -34.84 -8.89
C SER A 245 -1.23 -36.20 -9.29
N GLU A 246 -2.09 -36.25 -10.31
CA GLU A 246 -2.62 -37.48 -10.90
C GLU A 246 -1.50 -38.29 -11.54
N GLU A 247 -0.64 -37.67 -12.34
CA GLU A 247 0.53 -38.34 -12.96
C GLU A 247 1.44 -39.00 -11.92
N ARG A 248 1.74 -38.31 -10.81
CA ARG A 248 2.52 -38.91 -9.70
C ARG A 248 1.80 -40.03 -8.99
N ALA A 249 0.47 -40.01 -8.94
CA ALA A 249 -0.31 -41.08 -8.34
C ALA A 249 -0.28 -42.32 -9.25
N GLU A 250 -0.48 -42.13 -10.56
CA GLU A 250 -0.38 -43.19 -11.56
C GLU A 250 1.01 -43.83 -11.59
N GLU A 251 2.09 -43.02 -11.51
CA GLU A 251 3.46 -43.53 -11.44
C GLU A 251 3.68 -44.42 -10.20
N ARG A 252 3.12 -44.05 -9.05
CA ARG A 252 3.21 -44.86 -7.82
C ARG A 252 2.46 -46.18 -7.96
N ASP A 253 1.30 -46.16 -8.60
CA ASP A 253 0.50 -47.37 -8.82
C ASP A 253 1.17 -48.29 -9.84
N GLU A 254 1.77 -47.76 -10.91
CA GLU A 254 2.53 -48.56 -11.86
C GLU A 254 3.78 -49.16 -11.21
N ASN A 255 4.51 -48.38 -10.40
CA ASN A 255 5.67 -48.87 -9.66
C ASN A 255 5.27 -49.98 -8.68
N ARG A 256 4.12 -49.85 -8.02
CA ARG A 256 3.55 -50.92 -7.16
C ARG A 256 3.30 -52.19 -7.97
N ARG A 257 2.68 -52.10 -9.15
CA ARG A 257 2.44 -53.26 -10.03
C ARG A 257 3.73 -53.91 -10.49
N ARG A 258 4.73 -53.13 -10.91
CA ARG A 258 6.06 -53.65 -11.31
C ARG A 258 6.76 -54.35 -10.14
N HIS A 259 6.68 -53.77 -8.95
CA HIS A 259 7.24 -54.37 -7.74
C HIS A 259 6.55 -55.69 -7.39
N GLU A 260 5.22 -55.76 -7.47
CA GLU A 260 4.46 -57.00 -7.25
C GLU A 260 4.82 -58.09 -8.27
N GLN A 261 4.95 -57.75 -9.56
CA GLN A 261 5.41 -58.68 -10.59
C GLN A 261 6.82 -59.20 -10.30
N PHE A 262 7.73 -58.32 -9.89
CA PHE A 262 9.09 -58.71 -9.49
C PHE A 262 9.09 -59.67 -8.31
N MET A 263 8.29 -59.40 -7.27
CA MET A 263 8.14 -60.26 -6.10
C MET A 263 7.57 -61.65 -6.47
N GLN A 264 6.58 -61.71 -7.37
CA GLN A 264 6.05 -62.99 -7.87
C GLN A 264 7.13 -63.80 -8.60
N MET A 265 7.92 -63.17 -9.47
CA MET A 265 9.01 -63.83 -10.17
C MET A 265 10.10 -64.34 -9.21
N MET A 266 10.48 -63.52 -8.22
CA MET A 266 11.44 -63.92 -7.17
C MET A 266 10.94 -65.11 -6.35
N MET A 267 9.68 -65.09 -5.93
CA MET A 267 9.06 -66.20 -5.20
C MET A 267 9.11 -67.50 -6.01
N LEU A 268 8.78 -67.44 -7.30
CA LEU A 268 8.83 -68.60 -8.20
C LEU A 268 10.25 -69.16 -8.36
N LEU A 269 11.27 -68.29 -8.43
CA LEU A 269 12.68 -68.71 -8.50
C LEU A 269 13.16 -69.35 -7.20
N VAL A 270 12.76 -68.83 -6.03
CA VAL A 270 13.09 -69.42 -4.72
C VAL A 270 12.38 -70.77 -4.56
N SER A 271 11.07 -70.86 -4.82
CA SER A 271 10.33 -72.12 -4.78
C SER A 271 10.91 -73.19 -5.71
N LYS A 272 11.44 -72.78 -6.88
CA LYS A 272 12.09 -73.71 -7.82
C LYS A 272 13.43 -74.22 -7.28
N LYS A 273 14.25 -73.36 -6.68
CA LYS A 273 15.51 -73.76 -6.04
C LYS A 273 15.28 -74.73 -4.89
N ASP A 274 14.28 -74.46 -4.04
CA ASP A 274 13.93 -75.34 -2.92
C ASP A 274 13.48 -76.73 -3.43
N ALA A 275 12.71 -76.78 -4.52
CA ALA A 275 12.29 -78.03 -5.15
C ALA A 275 13.45 -78.82 -5.80
N ASP A 276 14.39 -78.12 -6.44
CA ASP A 276 15.59 -78.74 -7.03
C ASP A 276 16.56 -79.25 -5.94
N GLU A 277 16.70 -78.55 -4.81
CA GLU A 277 17.50 -79.00 -3.65
C GLU A 277 16.88 -80.21 -2.95
N GLN A 278 15.54 -80.25 -2.80
CA GLN A 278 14.85 -81.43 -2.25
C GLN A 278 15.06 -82.67 -3.12
N ARG A 279 14.96 -82.55 -4.45
CA ARG A 279 15.25 -83.66 -5.38
C ARG A 279 16.69 -84.15 -5.32
N ASN A 280 17.66 -83.25 -5.10
CA ASN A 280 19.06 -83.63 -5.00
C ASN A 280 19.42 -84.29 -3.65
N ASN A 281 18.63 -84.06 -2.59
CA ASN A 281 18.83 -84.67 -1.27
C ASN A 281 18.16 -86.05 -1.12
N GLU A 282 17.32 -86.48 -2.08
CA GLU A 282 16.61 -87.77 -2.07
C GLU A 282 17.29 -88.88 -2.89
N CYS A 283 18.49 -88.64 -3.43
CA CYS A 283 19.35 -89.62 -4.12
C CYS A 283 20.62 -89.89 -3.32
#